data_AF-A0A7Y5CSB8-F1
#
_entry.id   AF-A0A7Y5CSB8-F1
#
_cell.length_a   1.000
_cell.length_b   1.000
_cell.length_c   1.000
_cell.angle_alpha   90.00
_cell.angle_beta   90.00
_cell.angle_gamma   90.00
#
_symmetry.space_group_name_H-M   'P 1'
#
loop_
_entity.id
_entity.type
_entity.pdbx_description
1 polymer ?
#
loop_
_entity_poly.entity_id
_entity_poly.type
_entity_poly.pdbx_seq_one_letter_code
_entity_poly.pdbx_strand_id
1 'polypeptide(L)'
;MLRMLRSIFSAGALAALAGLLLSCNNQPTEQGMLGSSQPPETAFAPTPLDGSQNNSFKLRLEWHGNDADGIIQGYEYRVAGPLFDNTWQFTKSFFVNFKFRDGWYTVEVRAVDNTGTMDPTPARLRLHVAGPTFDRGILLLDDDPNGSLEQASDAFYDSLMIAAGYRNYTFWDYQVRFATRKPPFVTMPSDTDATGAPSLGLGAFSTIIWCTNPAGNLGLNERLVQDYLDMGGNLWIAGTDPLQSLSGKSPTGLDLAPNSTGYKYFHVLRAKAADLNVDWLLGADDRFPDLATSYQVPRTTIFQYLKGMVNQVIPQPDTRTVYRFSENYFRDASRAIDVNSEEFAGTPCAILYSGSTYKAALFGFPLVAAARVGSATVNLVNTRALAQTVAHILANEFGEPR
;
A
#
# COMPACT_ATOMS: atom_id res chain seq x y z
N MET A 1 -52.19 -69.00 -22.26
CA MET A 1 -52.88 -67.71 -22.35
C MET A 1 -52.36 -66.74 -21.27
N LEU A 2 -51.05 -66.42 -21.27
CA LEU A 2 -50.45 -65.36 -20.43
C LEU A 2 -49.00 -65.04 -20.87
N ARG A 3 -48.72 -65.02 -22.18
CA ARG A 3 -47.39 -64.67 -22.72
C ARG A 3 -47.42 -63.72 -23.93
N MET A 4 -48.58 -63.15 -24.26
CA MET A 4 -48.79 -62.41 -25.51
C MET A 4 -49.26 -60.96 -25.31
N LEU A 5 -48.94 -60.35 -24.16
CA LEU A 5 -49.34 -58.97 -23.82
C LEU A 5 -48.21 -58.11 -23.23
N ARG A 6 -46.96 -58.59 -23.22
CA ARG A 6 -45.79 -57.83 -22.72
C ARG A 6 -44.82 -57.35 -23.79
N SER A 7 -45.03 -57.62 -25.08
CA SER A 7 -44.09 -57.19 -26.14
C SER A 7 -44.59 -56.06 -27.04
N ILE A 8 -45.74 -55.44 -26.77
CA ILE A 8 -46.26 -54.32 -27.59
C ILE A 8 -45.99 -52.96 -26.91
N PHE A 9 -45.77 -52.91 -25.59
CA PHE A 9 -45.48 -51.65 -24.88
C PHE A 9 -43.99 -51.25 -24.85
N SER A 10 -43.07 -52.11 -25.27
CA SER A 10 -41.63 -51.83 -25.24
C SER A 10 -41.05 -51.28 -26.55
N ALA A 11 -41.73 -51.45 -27.69
CA ALA A 11 -41.26 -50.92 -28.98
C ALA A 11 -41.71 -49.48 -29.24
N GLY A 12 -42.89 -49.07 -28.76
CA GLY A 12 -43.39 -47.70 -28.92
C GLY A 12 -42.63 -46.67 -28.09
N ALA A 13 -42.19 -47.04 -26.88
CA ALA A 13 -41.43 -46.15 -25.99
C ALA A 13 -39.99 -45.94 -26.47
N LEU A 14 -39.34 -46.94 -27.09
CA LEU A 14 -37.99 -46.78 -27.63
C LEU A 14 -37.96 -45.95 -28.91
N ALA A 15 -38.98 -46.05 -29.77
CA ALA A 15 -39.07 -45.22 -30.98
C ALA A 15 -39.39 -43.75 -30.66
N ALA A 16 -40.22 -43.49 -29.65
CA ALA A 16 -40.49 -42.12 -29.18
C ALA A 16 -39.27 -41.49 -28.48
N LEU A 17 -38.46 -42.27 -27.77
CA LEU A 17 -37.24 -41.79 -27.11
C LEU A 17 -36.08 -41.57 -28.10
N ALA A 18 -35.98 -42.39 -29.16
CA ALA A 18 -35.02 -42.18 -30.24
C ALA A 18 -35.38 -40.95 -31.12
N GLY A 19 -36.67 -40.67 -31.30
CA GLY A 19 -37.13 -39.43 -31.96
C GLY A 19 -36.85 -38.16 -31.15
N LEU A 20 -36.93 -38.24 -29.81
CA LEU A 20 -36.60 -37.14 -28.91
C LEU A 20 -35.08 -36.89 -28.80
N LEU A 21 -34.24 -37.93 -28.92
CA LEU A 21 -32.78 -37.79 -28.88
C LEU A 21 -32.16 -37.35 -30.21
N LEU A 22 -32.87 -37.50 -31.33
CA LEU A 22 -32.48 -36.93 -32.63
C LEU A 22 -32.97 -35.48 -32.82
N SER A 23 -33.74 -34.93 -31.87
CA SER A 23 -34.15 -33.52 -31.86
C SER A 23 -33.18 -32.61 -31.10
N CYS A 24 -32.14 -33.16 -30.48
CA CYS A 24 -31.00 -32.36 -30.02
C CYS A 24 -30.09 -32.11 -31.22
N ASN A 25 -30.55 -31.20 -32.08
CA ASN A 25 -29.79 -30.65 -33.18
C ASN A 25 -28.52 -29.99 -32.61
N ASN A 26 -27.37 -30.67 -32.73
CA ASN A 26 -26.05 -30.16 -32.37
C ASN A 26 -25.42 -29.33 -33.52
N GLN A 27 -26.24 -28.80 -34.42
CA GLN A 27 -25.79 -27.66 -35.21
C GLN A 27 -25.88 -26.44 -34.29
N PRO A 28 -24.86 -25.55 -34.27
CA PRO A 28 -25.10 -24.19 -33.81
C PRO A 28 -26.33 -23.75 -34.58
N THR A 29 -27.44 -23.48 -33.90
CA THR A 29 -28.57 -22.84 -34.56
C THR A 29 -27.98 -21.62 -35.24
N GLU A 30 -28.14 -21.51 -36.55
CA GLU A 30 -27.97 -20.27 -37.29
C GLU A 30 -29.03 -19.25 -36.81
N GLN A 31 -29.06 -18.96 -35.50
CA GLN A 31 -29.62 -17.73 -34.98
C GLN A 31 -28.66 -16.64 -35.48
N GLY A 32 -29.07 -15.98 -36.56
CA GLY A 32 -28.36 -14.83 -37.13
C GLY A 32 -28.34 -14.71 -38.65
N MET A 33 -28.74 -15.72 -39.44
CA MET A 33 -28.49 -15.70 -40.90
C MET A 33 -29.67 -15.28 -41.80
N LEU A 34 -30.85 -14.93 -41.27
CA LEU A 34 -32.01 -14.54 -42.10
C LEU A 34 -32.75 -13.27 -41.66
N GLY A 35 -32.14 -12.45 -40.79
CA GLY A 35 -32.58 -11.08 -40.50
C GLY A 35 -31.47 -10.09 -40.82
N SER A 36 -31.81 -8.81 -41.03
CA SER A 36 -30.79 -7.75 -41.00
C SER A 36 -30.11 -7.76 -39.63
N SER A 37 -28.84 -8.16 -39.57
CA SER A 37 -28.01 -8.13 -38.35
C SER A 37 -28.23 -6.81 -37.63
N GLN A 38 -28.70 -6.90 -36.38
CA GLN A 38 -28.82 -5.72 -35.53
C GLN A 38 -27.43 -5.43 -34.95
N PRO A 39 -27.03 -4.14 -34.86
CA PRO A 39 -25.83 -3.81 -34.14
C PRO A 39 -25.98 -4.15 -32.64
N PRO A 40 -24.88 -4.48 -31.95
CA PRO A 40 -24.92 -4.66 -30.51
C PRO A 40 -25.10 -3.31 -29.78
N GLU A 41 -25.46 -3.38 -28.50
CA GLU A 41 -25.59 -2.25 -27.58
C GLU A 41 -24.65 -2.42 -26.39
N THR A 42 -24.14 -1.31 -25.85
CA THR A 42 -23.15 -1.30 -24.76
C THR A 42 -23.57 -0.38 -23.63
N ALA A 43 -23.28 -0.77 -22.38
CA ALA A 43 -23.47 0.09 -21.23
C ALA A 43 -22.38 -0.11 -20.17
N PHE A 44 -22.01 0.96 -19.46
CA PHE A 44 -21.15 0.86 -18.29
C PHE A 44 -21.89 0.18 -17.13
N ALA A 45 -21.12 -0.49 -16.27
CA ALA A 45 -21.58 -0.83 -14.93
C ALA A 45 -21.90 0.47 -14.14
N PRO A 46 -22.79 0.43 -13.14
CA PRO A 46 -23.29 1.63 -12.46
C PRO A 46 -22.24 2.42 -11.65
N THR A 47 -20.99 1.94 -11.59
CA THR A 47 -19.91 2.56 -10.83
C THR A 47 -18.63 2.66 -11.67
N PRO A 48 -18.01 3.86 -11.78
CA PRO A 48 -18.49 5.15 -11.30
C PRO A 48 -19.64 5.72 -12.13
N LEU A 49 -20.40 6.65 -11.53
CA LEU A 49 -21.46 7.40 -12.23
C LEU A 49 -20.87 8.44 -13.19
N ASP A 50 -21.60 8.75 -14.26
CA ASP A 50 -21.25 9.85 -15.17
C ASP A 50 -21.22 11.19 -14.41
N GLY A 51 -20.14 11.95 -14.62
CA GLY A 51 -19.86 13.21 -13.94
C GLY A 51 -19.32 13.09 -12.51
N SER A 52 -19.04 11.88 -12.02
CA SER A 52 -18.52 11.68 -10.66
C SER A 52 -17.09 12.21 -10.48
N GLN A 53 -16.79 12.63 -9.24
CA GLN A 53 -15.43 12.88 -8.78
C GLN A 53 -14.89 11.62 -8.10
N ASN A 54 -13.68 11.19 -8.47
CA ASN A 54 -13.10 9.94 -8.00
C ASN A 54 -11.66 10.17 -7.50
N ASN A 55 -11.33 9.65 -6.32
CA ASN A 55 -9.99 9.79 -5.72
C ASN A 55 -9.05 8.62 -6.10
N SER A 56 -9.48 7.70 -6.97
CA SER A 56 -8.71 6.50 -7.27
C SER A 56 -7.72 6.72 -8.40
N PHE A 57 -6.43 6.52 -8.11
CA PHE A 57 -5.38 6.41 -9.14
C PHE A 57 -5.60 5.22 -10.07
N LYS A 58 -6.20 4.13 -9.55
CA LYS A 58 -6.43 2.86 -10.24
C LYS A 58 -7.92 2.58 -10.28
N LEU A 59 -8.55 3.02 -11.35
CA LEU A 59 -9.98 2.85 -11.52
C LEU A 59 -10.25 1.63 -12.40
N ARG A 60 -10.99 0.66 -11.87
CA ARG A 60 -11.53 -0.43 -12.66
C ARG A 60 -12.85 0.03 -13.25
N LEU A 61 -12.91 0.12 -14.58
CA LEU A 61 -14.14 0.37 -15.30
C LEU A 61 -14.65 -0.94 -15.85
N GLU A 62 -15.93 -1.20 -15.61
CA GLU A 62 -16.63 -2.40 -16.09
C GLU A 62 -17.77 -1.98 -17.02
N TRP A 63 -18.08 -2.83 -17.98
CA TRP A 63 -19.14 -2.64 -18.96
C TRP A 63 -19.74 -3.98 -19.38
N HIS A 64 -20.88 -3.92 -20.05
CA HIS A 64 -21.53 -5.09 -20.63
C HIS A 64 -22.06 -4.73 -22.01
N GLY A 65 -22.11 -5.73 -22.89
CA GLY A 65 -22.71 -5.65 -24.21
C GLY A 65 -23.89 -6.61 -24.32
N ASN A 66 -24.89 -6.21 -25.09
CA ASN A 66 -26.02 -7.05 -25.45
C ASN A 66 -26.18 -7.05 -26.97
N ASP A 67 -26.42 -8.22 -27.53
CA ASP A 67 -26.69 -8.41 -28.94
C ASP A 67 -27.93 -9.31 -29.05
N ALA A 68 -28.97 -8.81 -29.72
CA ALA A 68 -30.27 -9.45 -29.74
C ALA A 68 -30.33 -10.65 -30.70
N ASP A 69 -29.46 -10.67 -31.70
CA ASP A 69 -29.44 -11.67 -32.77
C ASP A 69 -28.05 -12.30 -33.00
N GLY A 70 -27.02 -11.89 -32.25
CA GLY A 70 -25.67 -12.45 -32.31
C GLY A 70 -24.98 -12.65 -30.95
N ILE A 71 -23.65 -12.73 -30.99
CA ILE A 71 -22.78 -12.94 -29.82
C ILE A 71 -21.68 -11.89 -29.82
N ILE A 72 -21.51 -11.22 -28.68
CA ILE A 72 -20.40 -10.29 -28.45
C ILE A 72 -19.04 -11.02 -28.49
N GLN A 73 -18.17 -10.65 -29.44
CA GLN A 73 -16.81 -11.16 -29.55
C GLN A 73 -15.79 -10.37 -28.72
N GLY A 74 -16.11 -9.11 -28.42
CA GLY A 74 -15.28 -8.25 -27.59
C GLY A 74 -15.80 -6.82 -27.58
N TYR A 75 -14.93 -5.92 -27.15
CA TYR A 75 -15.22 -4.51 -26.99
C TYR A 75 -14.06 -3.70 -27.53
N GLU A 76 -14.37 -2.52 -28.06
CA GLU A 76 -13.39 -1.46 -28.25
C GLU A 76 -13.63 -0.37 -27.22
N TYR A 77 -12.55 0.15 -26.64
CA TYR A 77 -12.62 1.29 -25.73
C TYR A 77 -11.59 2.35 -26.12
N ARG A 78 -11.87 3.61 -25.80
CA ARG A 78 -10.91 4.71 -25.92
C ARG A 78 -11.06 5.68 -24.77
N VAL A 79 -9.99 6.42 -24.49
CA VAL A 79 -9.97 7.41 -23.42
C VAL A 79 -9.43 8.72 -23.97
N ALA A 80 -10.18 9.80 -23.79
CA ALA A 80 -9.71 11.15 -23.98
C ALA A 80 -9.34 11.76 -22.62
N GLY A 81 -8.12 12.29 -22.49
CA GLY A 81 -7.66 13.00 -21.29
C GLY A 81 -6.14 13.22 -21.27
N PRO A 82 -5.59 13.82 -20.20
CA PRO A 82 -4.18 14.28 -20.13
C PRO A 82 -3.08 13.23 -20.39
N LEU A 83 -3.41 11.94 -20.38
CA LEU A 83 -2.47 10.82 -20.54
C LEU A 83 -2.83 9.87 -21.68
N PHE A 84 -3.90 10.15 -22.42
CA PHE A 84 -4.44 9.21 -23.41
C PHE A 84 -4.61 9.91 -24.75
N ASP A 85 -4.26 9.19 -25.80
CA ASP A 85 -4.25 9.67 -27.18
C ASP A 85 -5.61 9.53 -27.90
N ASN A 86 -6.66 9.14 -27.16
CA ASN A 86 -8.02 8.95 -27.67
C ASN A 86 -8.13 7.91 -28.80
N THR A 87 -7.25 6.91 -28.80
CA THR A 87 -7.27 5.80 -29.76
C THR A 87 -8.14 4.63 -29.28
N TRP A 88 -8.85 3.98 -30.22
CA TRP A 88 -9.62 2.77 -29.95
C TRP A 88 -8.69 1.58 -29.71
N GLN A 89 -8.96 0.83 -28.65
CA GLN A 89 -8.24 -0.39 -28.28
C GLN A 89 -9.22 -1.53 -28.11
N PHE A 90 -8.91 -2.69 -28.70
CA PHE A 90 -9.74 -3.88 -28.60
C PHE A 90 -9.42 -4.69 -27.34
N THR A 91 -10.44 -5.24 -26.69
CA THR A 91 -10.33 -6.16 -25.56
C THR A 91 -11.46 -7.18 -25.57
N LYS A 92 -11.16 -8.41 -25.11
CA LYS A 92 -12.18 -9.43 -24.84
C LYS A 92 -12.73 -9.36 -23.42
N SER A 93 -12.17 -8.48 -22.59
CA SER A 93 -12.59 -8.30 -21.20
C SER A 93 -13.80 -7.38 -21.11
N PHE A 94 -14.65 -7.63 -20.13
CA PHE A 94 -15.75 -6.75 -19.71
C PHE A 94 -15.30 -5.66 -18.72
N PHE A 95 -13.98 -5.58 -18.47
CA PHE A 95 -13.38 -4.54 -17.63
C PHE A 95 -11.96 -4.20 -18.06
N VAL A 96 -11.53 -2.97 -17.77
CA VAL A 96 -10.14 -2.53 -17.86
C VAL A 96 -9.77 -1.73 -16.61
N ASN A 97 -8.54 -1.94 -16.12
CA ASN A 97 -7.98 -1.14 -15.04
C ASN A 97 -7.19 0.02 -15.64
N PHE A 98 -7.63 1.25 -15.37
CA PHE A 98 -6.97 2.45 -15.81
C PHE A 98 -6.11 3.05 -14.70
N LYS A 99 -4.99 3.67 -15.09
CA LYS A 99 -4.24 4.58 -14.23
C LYS A 99 -4.52 6.01 -14.65
N PHE A 100 -5.32 6.72 -13.87
CA PHE A 100 -5.67 8.11 -14.14
C PHE A 100 -4.82 9.06 -13.30
N ARG A 101 -4.56 10.25 -13.81
CA ARG A 101 -4.00 11.37 -13.04
C ARG A 101 -5.11 12.36 -12.72
N ASP A 102 -4.78 13.42 -11.99
CA ASP A 102 -5.71 14.54 -11.83
C ASP A 102 -6.22 15.02 -13.19
N GLY A 103 -7.53 15.20 -13.28
CA GLY A 103 -8.17 15.84 -14.42
C GLY A 103 -9.44 15.16 -14.91
N TRP A 104 -9.97 15.74 -15.99
CA TRP A 104 -11.18 15.28 -16.64
C TRP A 104 -10.87 14.23 -17.71
N TYR A 105 -11.64 13.16 -17.70
CA TYR A 105 -11.58 12.09 -18.68
C TYR A 105 -12.93 11.83 -19.31
N THR A 106 -12.92 11.45 -20.59
CA THR A 106 -14.06 10.82 -21.26
C THR A 106 -13.64 9.45 -21.72
N VAL A 107 -14.29 8.42 -21.19
CA VAL A 107 -14.12 7.02 -21.59
C VAL A 107 -15.30 6.63 -22.47
N GLU A 108 -15.01 6.05 -23.62
CA GLU A 108 -16.02 5.48 -24.51
C GLU A 108 -15.74 4.01 -24.70
N VAL A 109 -16.80 3.19 -24.71
CA VAL A 109 -16.73 1.75 -24.97
C VAL A 109 -17.86 1.33 -25.90
N ARG A 110 -17.56 0.43 -26.84
CA ARG A 110 -18.51 -0.13 -27.79
C ARG A 110 -18.28 -1.62 -27.96
N ALA A 111 -19.35 -2.41 -28.01
CA ALA A 111 -19.29 -3.84 -28.23
C ALA A 111 -19.07 -4.15 -29.73
N VAL A 112 -18.45 -5.30 -30.00
CA VAL A 112 -18.23 -5.83 -31.35
C VAL A 112 -18.78 -7.26 -31.38
N ASP A 113 -19.70 -7.52 -32.32
CA ASP A 113 -20.38 -8.82 -32.46
C ASP A 113 -19.52 -9.86 -33.21
N ASN A 114 -20.12 -11.02 -33.50
CA ASN A 114 -19.52 -12.12 -34.26
C ASN A 114 -19.49 -11.91 -35.78
N THR A 115 -20.10 -10.83 -36.28
CA THR A 115 -20.06 -10.42 -37.69
C THR A 115 -19.05 -9.29 -37.94
N GLY A 116 -18.50 -8.71 -36.88
CA GLY A 116 -17.63 -7.53 -36.92
C GLY A 116 -18.40 -6.20 -36.85
N THR A 117 -19.73 -6.24 -36.68
CA THR A 117 -20.57 -5.07 -36.48
C THR A 117 -20.32 -4.49 -35.09
N MET A 118 -20.10 -3.18 -35.05
CA MET A 118 -19.82 -2.43 -33.83
C MET A 118 -21.09 -1.72 -33.36
N ASP A 119 -21.21 -1.55 -32.05
CA ASP A 119 -22.23 -0.67 -31.47
C ASP A 119 -22.08 0.77 -32.04
N PRO A 120 -23.10 1.30 -32.75
CA PRO A 120 -23.07 2.62 -33.37
C PRO A 120 -23.19 3.77 -32.37
N THR A 121 -23.59 3.47 -31.13
CA THR A 121 -23.81 4.41 -30.03
C THR A 121 -22.96 4.04 -28.81
N PRO A 122 -21.62 4.24 -28.87
CA PRO A 122 -20.73 3.89 -27.77
C PRO A 122 -21.21 4.44 -26.42
N ALA A 123 -21.20 3.59 -25.41
CA ALA A 123 -21.42 4.03 -24.04
C ALA A 123 -20.33 5.03 -23.65
N ARG A 124 -20.73 6.13 -23.01
CA ARG A 124 -19.82 7.21 -22.60
C ARG A 124 -19.87 7.43 -21.10
N LEU A 125 -18.69 7.55 -20.50
CA LEU A 125 -18.50 7.90 -19.09
C LEU A 125 -17.55 9.09 -19.00
N ARG A 126 -18.02 10.21 -18.45
CA ARG A 126 -17.19 11.34 -18.05
C ARG A 126 -16.91 11.23 -16.57
N LEU A 127 -15.67 11.44 -16.19
CA LEU A 127 -15.30 11.44 -14.78
C LEU A 127 -14.17 12.43 -14.54
N HIS A 128 -14.19 13.03 -13.35
CA HIS A 128 -13.05 13.77 -12.83
C HIS A 128 -12.29 12.86 -11.89
N VAL A 129 -11.01 12.65 -12.14
CA VAL A 129 -10.13 12.02 -11.16
C VAL A 129 -9.46 13.15 -10.39
N ALA A 130 -9.68 13.20 -9.09
CA ALA A 130 -8.93 14.08 -8.22
C ALA A 130 -7.58 13.43 -7.92
N GLY A 131 -6.50 14.11 -8.31
CA GLY A 131 -5.16 13.70 -7.91
C GLY A 131 -4.87 14.01 -6.43
N PRO A 132 -3.70 13.62 -5.94
CA PRO A 132 -3.22 14.11 -4.65
C PRO A 132 -3.10 15.63 -4.69
N THR A 133 -3.54 16.31 -3.63
CA THR A 133 -3.35 17.75 -3.49
C THR A 133 -1.96 18.07 -2.92
N PHE A 134 -1.42 17.20 -2.06
CA PHE A 134 -0.14 17.39 -1.38
C PHE A 134 0.03 18.77 -0.73
N ASP A 135 -1.07 19.35 -0.22
CA ASP A 135 -1.17 20.70 0.32
C ASP A 135 -1.41 20.73 1.85
N ARG A 136 -1.30 19.56 2.50
CA ARG A 136 -1.43 19.41 3.95
C ARG A 136 -0.11 19.15 4.66
N GLY A 137 1.03 19.28 3.97
CA GLY A 137 2.36 19.07 4.54
C GLY A 137 2.60 17.65 5.05
N ILE A 138 2.89 17.52 6.34
CA ILE A 138 3.32 16.26 6.99
C ILE A 138 2.14 15.59 7.72
N LEU A 139 2.00 14.29 7.48
CA LEU A 139 1.22 13.37 8.31
C LEU A 139 2.19 12.46 9.08
N LEU A 140 2.15 12.53 10.42
CA LEU A 140 2.84 11.61 11.30
C LEU A 140 1.84 10.56 11.81
N LEU A 141 2.09 9.30 11.46
CA LEU A 141 1.28 8.14 11.83
C LEU A 141 2.02 7.33 12.89
N ASP A 142 1.39 7.12 14.04
CA ASP A 142 1.76 6.08 14.99
C ASP A 142 0.73 4.93 14.88
N ASP A 143 1.18 3.77 14.42
CA ASP A 143 0.31 2.59 14.27
C ASP A 143 0.55 1.49 15.31
N ASP A 144 1.36 1.77 16.34
CA ASP A 144 1.52 0.90 17.48
C ASP A 144 0.19 0.83 18.29
N PRO A 145 -0.42 -0.35 18.49
CA PRO A 145 -1.57 -0.47 19.39
C PRO A 145 -1.20 -0.06 20.81
N ASN A 146 -1.71 1.10 21.26
CA ASN A 146 -1.27 1.81 22.46
C ASN A 146 -0.98 0.88 23.65
N GLY A 147 0.29 0.88 24.02
CA GLY A 147 0.78 0.23 25.23
C GLY A 147 0.58 1.11 26.47
N SER A 148 1.06 0.60 27.60
CA SER A 148 0.97 1.31 28.89
C SER A 148 1.83 2.59 29.01
N LEU A 149 2.51 3.02 27.94
CA LEU A 149 3.50 4.10 27.89
C LEU A 149 3.21 5.15 26.79
N GLU A 150 1.99 5.14 26.25
CA GLU A 150 1.57 5.95 25.09
C GLU A 150 1.89 7.44 25.21
N GLN A 151 1.48 8.06 26.32
CA GLN A 151 1.65 9.49 26.54
C GLN A 151 3.11 9.94 26.40
N ALA A 152 4.06 9.05 26.68
CA ALA A 152 5.48 9.35 26.56
C ALA A 152 6.01 9.15 25.13
N SER A 153 5.40 8.26 24.34
CA SER A 153 5.63 8.11 22.90
C SER A 153 5.15 9.36 22.16
N ASP A 154 3.89 9.76 22.40
CA ASP A 154 3.28 10.96 21.81
C ASP A 154 4.10 12.22 22.12
N ALA A 155 4.46 12.41 23.39
CA ALA A 155 5.25 13.55 23.82
C ALA A 155 6.64 13.56 23.19
N PHE A 156 7.22 12.38 22.90
CA PHE A 156 8.48 12.29 22.19
C PHE A 156 8.34 12.71 20.74
N TYR A 157 7.33 12.20 20.03
CA TYR A 157 7.10 12.57 18.63
C TYR A 157 6.85 14.07 18.47
N ASP A 158 6.04 14.66 19.33
CA ASP A 158 5.81 16.11 19.34
C ASP A 158 7.11 16.89 19.62
N SER A 159 7.86 16.48 20.65
CA SER A 159 9.16 17.10 20.96
C SER A 159 10.15 16.98 19.80
N LEU A 160 10.17 15.85 19.11
CA LEU A 160 11.04 15.58 17.96
C LEU A 160 10.69 16.50 16.79
N MET A 161 9.42 16.58 16.41
CA MET A 161 8.96 17.44 15.31
C MET A 161 9.20 18.92 15.60
N ILE A 162 8.88 19.37 16.83
CA ILE A 162 9.13 20.74 17.26
C ILE A 162 10.64 21.05 17.25
N ALA A 163 11.48 20.16 17.76
CA ALA A 163 12.93 20.32 17.77
C ALA A 163 13.53 20.34 16.34
N ALA A 164 12.89 19.64 15.40
CA ALA A 164 13.24 19.65 13.98
C ALA A 164 12.70 20.89 13.23
N GLY A 165 11.91 21.75 13.89
CA GLY A 165 11.37 22.98 13.31
C GLY A 165 9.94 22.88 12.76
N TYR A 166 9.29 21.72 12.87
CA TYR A 166 7.97 21.44 12.32
C TYR A 166 6.90 21.51 13.41
N ARG A 167 6.17 22.63 13.46
CA ARG A 167 5.04 22.85 14.40
C ARG A 167 3.67 22.63 13.78
N ASN A 168 3.60 22.61 12.45
CA ASN A 168 2.37 22.41 11.68
C ASN A 168 2.48 21.06 10.98
N TYR A 169 2.03 20.01 11.66
CA TYR A 169 1.89 18.67 11.09
C TYR A 169 0.58 18.05 11.60
N THR A 170 0.07 17.08 10.87
CA THR A 170 -1.08 16.29 11.31
C THR A 170 -0.57 15.05 12.01
N PHE A 171 -1.09 14.77 13.21
CA PHE A 171 -0.77 13.56 13.96
C PHE A 171 -1.96 12.61 13.92
N TRP A 172 -1.67 11.33 13.72
CA TRP A 172 -2.63 10.25 13.79
C TRP A 172 -2.07 9.13 14.64
N ASP A 173 -2.85 8.68 15.61
CA ASP A 173 -2.49 7.61 16.55
C ASP A 173 -3.55 6.50 16.49
N TYR A 174 -3.09 5.27 16.36
CA TYR A 174 -3.92 4.08 16.40
C TYR A 174 -4.36 3.71 17.83
N GLN A 175 -5.56 4.17 18.21
CA GLN A 175 -6.12 3.87 19.54
C GLN A 175 -6.67 2.44 19.73
N VAL A 176 -6.28 1.69 20.79
CA VAL A 176 -6.69 0.30 21.15
C VAL A 176 -8.21 0.08 21.19
N ARG A 177 -9.04 1.13 21.20
CA ARG A 177 -10.50 1.02 21.08
C ARG A 177 -10.97 0.31 19.79
N PHE A 178 -10.09 0.06 18.81
CA PHE A 178 -10.35 -0.73 17.60
C PHE A 178 -10.01 -2.24 17.72
N ALA A 179 -9.57 -2.73 18.89
CA ALA A 179 -8.95 -4.06 19.07
C ALA A 179 -9.80 -5.31 18.78
N THR A 180 -11.12 -5.23 18.61
CA THR A 180 -11.95 -6.43 18.35
C THR A 180 -12.04 -6.84 16.87
N ARG A 181 -11.63 -5.98 15.93
CA ARG A 181 -11.45 -6.31 14.50
C ARG A 181 -10.38 -5.37 13.96
N LYS A 182 -9.22 -5.88 13.52
CA LYS A 182 -8.22 -5.09 12.76
C LYS A 182 -8.84 -4.66 11.43
N PRO A 183 -9.35 -3.43 11.25
CA PRO A 183 -9.80 -3.02 9.94
C PRO A 183 -8.52 -2.73 9.10
N PRO A 184 -8.51 -2.99 7.79
CA PRO A 184 -7.59 -2.28 6.90
C PRO A 184 -7.75 -0.76 7.14
N PHE A 185 -6.81 0.07 6.70
CA PHE A 185 -6.94 1.54 6.71
C PHE A 185 -7.96 1.92 5.64
N VAL A 186 -9.22 1.55 5.90
CA VAL A 186 -10.37 1.79 5.02
C VAL A 186 -10.80 3.24 5.18
N THR A 187 -10.58 3.83 6.36
CA THR A 187 -10.86 5.22 6.67
C THR A 187 -9.92 5.67 7.78
N MET A 188 -9.28 6.84 7.64
CA MET A 188 -8.81 7.57 8.82
C MET A 188 -10.01 7.65 9.79
N PRO A 189 -9.90 7.37 11.10
CA PRO A 189 -10.95 7.66 12.07
C PRO A 189 -11.19 9.16 12.21
N SER A 190 -11.84 9.71 11.20
CA SER A 190 -12.84 10.76 11.21
C SER A 190 -13.41 10.75 9.78
N ASP A 191 -14.40 9.89 9.54
CA ASP A 191 -15.20 9.87 8.31
C ASP A 191 -16.06 11.15 8.14
N THR A 192 -15.81 12.10 9.01
CA THR A 192 -16.18 13.50 9.12
C THR A 192 -15.29 13.97 10.27
N ASP A 193 -14.57 15.09 10.15
CA ASP A 193 -14.13 15.78 11.37
C ASP A 193 -15.39 16.15 12.20
N ALA A 194 -15.25 16.69 13.42
CA ALA A 194 -16.40 17.12 14.21
C ALA A 194 -17.33 18.15 13.50
N THR A 195 -16.99 18.59 12.29
CA THR A 195 -17.70 19.57 11.46
C THR A 195 -18.37 19.00 10.20
N GLY A 196 -18.12 17.73 9.85
CA GLY A 196 -18.74 17.12 8.67
C GLY A 196 -17.92 17.19 7.37
N ALA A 197 -16.64 17.58 7.42
CA ALA A 197 -15.80 17.70 6.22
C ALA A 197 -15.30 16.33 5.69
N PRO A 198 -15.14 16.14 4.37
CA PRO A 198 -14.71 14.87 3.78
C PRO A 198 -13.33 14.42 4.28
N SER A 199 -13.18 13.11 4.50
CA SER A 199 -11.95 12.48 4.99
C SER A 199 -10.80 12.67 4.00
N LEU A 200 -9.68 13.24 4.48
CA LEU A 200 -8.48 13.45 3.68
C LEU A 200 -7.72 12.13 3.56
N GLY A 201 -7.54 11.63 2.33
CA GLY A 201 -6.68 10.49 2.05
C GLY A 201 -5.19 10.84 2.12
N LEU A 202 -4.31 9.84 2.05
CA LEU A 202 -2.85 10.03 2.05
C LEU A 202 -2.39 11.05 0.99
N GLY A 203 -3.08 11.12 -0.16
CA GLY A 203 -2.79 12.07 -1.22
C GLY A 203 -2.97 13.56 -0.86
N ALA A 204 -3.54 13.89 0.30
CA ALA A 204 -3.57 15.26 0.78
C ALA A 204 -2.21 15.73 1.33
N PHE A 205 -1.37 14.82 1.79
CA PHE A 205 -0.13 15.12 2.50
C PHE A 205 1.06 14.92 1.56
N SER A 206 1.96 15.90 1.49
CA SER A 206 3.18 15.76 0.67
C SER A 206 4.16 14.75 1.27
N THR A 207 4.11 14.56 2.59
CA THR A 207 5.02 13.70 3.33
C THR A 207 4.27 12.90 4.39
N ILE A 208 4.57 11.61 4.47
CA ILE A 208 4.11 10.72 5.53
C ILE A 208 5.32 10.22 6.30
N ILE A 209 5.25 10.30 7.63
CA ILE A 209 6.17 9.62 8.55
C ILE A 209 5.34 8.56 9.25
N TRP A 210 5.68 7.29 9.05
CA TRP A 210 4.94 6.14 9.56
C TRP A 210 5.81 5.39 10.57
N CYS A 211 5.47 5.55 11.84
CA CYS A 211 6.07 4.81 12.93
C CYS A 211 5.27 3.53 13.16
N THR A 212 5.95 2.39 13.10
CA THR A 212 5.28 1.09 13.08
C THR A 212 5.94 0.02 13.93
N ASN A 213 5.19 -1.07 14.16
CA ASN A 213 5.69 -2.29 14.76
C ASN A 213 5.07 -3.51 14.07
N PRO A 214 5.52 -4.75 14.36
CA PRO A 214 5.02 -5.94 13.68
C PRO A 214 3.53 -6.22 13.85
N ALA A 215 2.91 -5.62 14.87
CA ALA A 215 1.48 -5.73 15.14
C ALA A 215 0.65 -4.63 14.45
N GLY A 216 1.31 -3.62 13.89
CA GLY A 216 0.75 -2.45 13.23
C GLY A 216 0.02 -2.74 11.93
N ASN A 217 -0.45 -1.68 11.29
CA ASN A 217 -1.38 -1.76 10.16
C ASN A 217 -0.72 -1.49 8.81
N LEU A 218 0.54 -1.02 8.76
CA LEU A 218 1.24 -0.68 7.52
C LEU A 218 1.03 -1.69 6.37
N GLY A 219 1.23 -2.99 6.63
CA GLY A 219 1.10 -4.05 5.62
C GLY A 219 -0.33 -4.30 5.14
N LEU A 220 -1.35 -3.97 5.95
CA LEU A 220 -2.74 -3.97 5.49
C LEU A 220 -3.00 -2.89 4.43
N ASN A 221 -2.09 -1.90 4.34
CA ASN A 221 -2.20 -0.72 3.49
C ASN A 221 -1.09 -0.64 2.46
N GLU A 222 -0.36 -1.74 2.26
CA GLU A 222 0.75 -1.82 1.32
C GLU A 222 0.33 -1.26 -0.04
N ARG A 223 -0.87 -1.62 -0.53
CA ARG A 223 -1.37 -1.09 -1.80
C ARG A 223 -1.60 0.43 -1.79
N LEU A 224 -2.21 0.96 -0.75
CA LEU A 224 -2.47 2.39 -0.62
C LEU A 224 -1.14 3.17 -0.57
N VAL A 225 -0.16 2.65 0.15
CA VAL A 225 1.21 3.19 0.23
C VAL A 225 1.89 3.16 -1.14
N GLN A 226 1.80 2.06 -1.87
CA GLN A 226 2.35 1.97 -3.23
C GLN A 226 1.70 3.00 -4.17
N ASP A 227 0.39 3.20 -4.09
CA ASP A 227 -0.33 4.17 -4.92
C ASP A 227 0.07 5.62 -4.55
N TYR A 228 0.23 5.93 -3.26
CA TYR A 228 0.74 7.21 -2.78
C TYR A 228 2.15 7.53 -3.30
N LEU A 229 3.06 6.54 -3.29
CA LEU A 229 4.41 6.69 -3.82
C LEU A 229 4.43 6.78 -5.36
N ASP A 230 3.61 5.98 -6.06
CA ASP A 230 3.44 6.08 -7.52
C ASP A 230 2.94 7.49 -7.93
N MET A 231 2.21 8.17 -7.04
CA MET A 231 1.69 9.53 -7.22
C MET A 231 2.66 10.64 -6.80
N GLY A 232 3.82 10.29 -6.23
CA GLY A 232 4.90 11.21 -5.90
C GLY A 232 4.86 11.80 -4.49
N GLY A 233 4.13 11.16 -3.58
CA GLY A 233 4.21 11.46 -2.16
C GLY A 233 5.53 10.94 -1.55
N ASN A 234 6.00 11.59 -0.49
CA ASN A 234 7.21 11.14 0.22
C ASN A 234 6.85 10.29 1.44
N LEU A 235 7.61 9.22 1.70
CA LEU A 235 7.33 8.30 2.80
C LEU A 235 8.57 7.98 3.63
N TRP A 236 8.48 8.17 4.93
CA TRP A 236 9.46 7.68 5.88
C TRP A 236 8.81 6.60 6.75
N ILE A 237 9.36 5.39 6.77
CA ILE A 237 8.96 4.34 7.70
C ILE A 237 10.05 4.13 8.75
N ALA A 238 9.66 4.07 10.02
CA ALA A 238 10.54 3.74 11.14
C ALA A 238 9.81 2.81 12.09
N GLY A 239 10.52 1.99 12.87
CA GLY A 239 9.82 1.07 13.75
C GLY A 239 10.60 -0.10 14.29
N THR A 240 9.90 -0.92 15.06
CA THR A 240 10.37 -2.25 15.46
C THR A 240 10.06 -3.21 14.30
N ASP A 241 11.08 -3.74 13.62
CA ASP A 241 10.93 -4.54 12.39
C ASP A 241 9.92 -3.98 11.35
N PRO A 242 10.15 -2.77 10.81
CA PRO A 242 9.26 -2.14 9.84
C PRO A 242 9.08 -2.98 8.56
N LEU A 243 10.05 -3.80 8.19
CA LEU A 243 9.93 -4.68 7.01
C LEU A 243 8.96 -5.85 7.24
N GLN A 244 8.87 -6.39 8.46
CA GLN A 244 7.79 -7.31 8.81
C GLN A 244 6.43 -6.61 8.72
N SER A 245 6.35 -5.39 9.25
CA SER A 245 5.12 -4.59 9.24
C SER A 245 4.64 -4.32 7.81
N LEU A 246 5.56 -4.09 6.88
CA LEU A 246 5.28 -3.85 5.46
C LEU A 246 4.91 -5.12 4.68
N SER A 247 5.62 -6.23 4.92
CA SER A 247 5.53 -7.44 4.07
C SER A 247 4.80 -8.63 4.72
N GLY A 248 4.42 -8.49 6.00
CA GLY A 248 3.87 -9.56 6.83
C GLY A 248 4.90 -10.60 7.31
N LYS A 249 6.18 -10.46 6.95
CA LYS A 249 7.24 -11.42 7.30
C LYS A 249 8.54 -10.72 7.69
N SER A 250 9.14 -11.11 8.80
CA SER A 250 10.46 -10.62 9.18
C SER A 250 11.51 -11.03 8.15
N PRO A 251 12.41 -10.11 7.76
CA PRO A 251 13.46 -10.41 6.81
C PRO A 251 14.52 -11.35 7.41
N THR A 252 14.99 -12.32 6.63
CA THR A 252 15.83 -13.44 7.11
C THR A 252 17.30 -13.34 6.72
N GLY A 253 17.71 -12.26 6.06
CA GLY A 253 19.05 -12.12 5.45
C GLY A 253 19.10 -12.54 3.98
N LEU A 254 17.96 -12.89 3.37
CA LEU A 254 17.85 -13.16 1.93
C LEU A 254 17.48 -11.90 1.14
N ASP A 255 17.81 -11.92 -0.15
CA ASP A 255 17.42 -10.86 -1.08
C ASP A 255 15.89 -10.72 -1.11
N LEU A 256 15.42 -9.48 -1.15
CA LEU A 256 14.00 -9.20 -1.29
C LEU A 256 13.53 -9.48 -2.71
N ALA A 257 12.29 -9.98 -2.84
CA ALA A 257 11.71 -10.22 -4.15
C ALA A 257 11.59 -8.89 -4.94
N PRO A 258 11.95 -8.85 -6.24
CA PRO A 258 11.94 -7.60 -7.01
C PRO A 258 10.60 -6.87 -7.09
N ASN A 259 9.49 -7.58 -6.87
CA ASN A 259 8.14 -7.04 -6.85
C ASN A 259 7.64 -6.65 -5.44
N SER A 260 8.42 -6.89 -4.39
CA SER A 260 8.07 -6.51 -3.02
C SER A 260 8.17 -5.00 -2.82
N THR A 261 7.38 -4.44 -1.90
CA THR A 261 7.43 -2.99 -1.63
C THR A 261 8.78 -2.53 -1.10
N GLY A 262 9.43 -3.34 -0.24
CA GLY A 262 10.78 -3.04 0.26
C GLY A 262 11.81 -2.92 -0.87
N TYR A 263 11.76 -3.81 -1.86
CA TYR A 263 12.65 -3.75 -3.01
C TYR A 263 12.31 -2.59 -3.95
N LYS A 264 11.03 -2.49 -4.36
CA LYS A 264 10.61 -1.55 -5.41
C LYS A 264 10.58 -0.09 -4.94
N TYR A 265 10.19 0.16 -3.70
CA TYR A 265 9.91 1.51 -3.20
C TYR A 265 10.92 2.00 -2.18
N PHE A 266 11.52 1.12 -1.39
CA PHE A 266 12.59 1.48 -0.44
C PHE A 266 13.98 1.14 -0.96
N HIS A 267 14.05 0.51 -2.13
CA HIS A 267 15.31 0.14 -2.79
C HIS A 267 16.22 -0.68 -1.85
N VAL A 268 15.61 -1.59 -1.09
CA VAL A 268 16.30 -2.57 -0.25
C VAL A 268 16.62 -3.80 -1.09
N LEU A 269 17.90 -4.12 -1.24
CA LEU A 269 18.33 -5.35 -1.90
C LEU A 269 18.12 -6.57 -1.01
N ARG A 270 18.57 -6.47 0.25
CA ARG A 270 18.59 -7.56 1.22
C ARG A 270 18.39 -6.99 2.62
N ALA A 271 17.73 -7.72 3.50
CA ALA A 271 17.55 -7.28 4.88
C ALA A 271 17.57 -8.46 5.84
N LYS A 272 17.89 -8.19 7.11
CA LYS A 272 17.84 -9.17 8.20
C LYS A 272 17.29 -8.53 9.47
N ALA A 273 16.35 -9.20 10.13
CA ALA A 273 15.87 -8.81 11.45
C ALA A 273 16.64 -9.52 12.56
N ALA A 274 16.87 -8.82 13.67
CA ALA A 274 17.39 -9.41 14.90
C ALA A 274 16.92 -8.63 16.14
N ASP A 275 16.76 -9.34 17.25
CA ASP A 275 16.48 -8.73 18.55
C ASP A 275 17.78 -8.40 19.28
N LEU A 276 18.18 -7.13 19.25
CA LEU A 276 19.49 -6.68 19.74
C LEU A 276 19.34 -5.70 20.89
N ASN A 277 20.37 -5.61 21.74
CA ASN A 277 20.62 -4.42 22.55
C ASN A 277 21.52 -3.50 21.72
N VAL A 278 21.10 -2.30 21.39
CA VAL A 278 21.86 -1.36 20.56
C VAL A 278 22.34 -0.19 21.42
N ASP A 279 23.61 0.16 21.32
CA ASP A 279 24.23 1.27 22.07
C ASP A 279 24.33 2.58 21.29
N TRP A 280 24.70 2.49 20.01
CA TRP A 280 24.94 3.59 19.10
C TRP A 280 24.54 3.21 17.67
N LEU A 281 23.99 4.20 16.97
CA LEU A 281 23.81 4.19 15.52
C LEU A 281 24.70 5.27 14.95
N LEU A 282 25.63 4.86 14.08
CA LEU A 282 26.64 5.72 13.50
C LEU A 282 26.07 6.42 12.26
N GLY A 283 26.18 7.74 12.27
CA GLY A 283 25.88 8.58 11.13
C GLY A 283 26.67 8.21 9.89
N ALA A 284 26.04 8.23 8.73
CA ALA A 284 26.77 8.04 7.48
C ALA A 284 27.71 9.22 7.16
N ASP A 285 27.37 10.43 7.63
CA ASP A 285 28.15 11.66 7.48
C ASP A 285 27.64 12.76 8.44
N ASP A 286 28.25 13.95 8.39
CA ASP A 286 27.99 15.09 9.28
C ASP A 286 26.53 15.59 9.29
N ARG A 287 25.71 15.23 8.30
CA ARG A 287 24.28 15.59 8.23
C ARG A 287 23.42 14.68 9.11
N PHE A 288 23.95 13.51 9.48
CA PHE A 288 23.31 12.49 10.29
C PHE A 288 24.16 12.25 11.54
N PRO A 289 24.01 13.08 12.59
CA PRO A 289 24.81 12.91 13.81
C PRO A 289 24.58 11.55 14.45
N ASP A 290 25.63 10.99 15.06
CA ASP A 290 25.55 9.71 15.77
C ASP A 290 24.44 9.72 16.83
N LEU A 291 23.67 8.63 16.85
CA LEU A 291 22.58 8.46 17.80
C LEU A 291 23.04 7.54 18.91
N ALA A 292 23.25 8.11 20.09
CA ALA A 292 23.28 7.30 21.31
C ALA A 292 21.87 6.72 21.52
N THR A 293 21.79 5.40 21.56
CA THR A 293 20.57 4.63 21.85
C THR A 293 20.59 4.07 23.27
N SER A 294 21.65 4.35 24.02
CA SER A 294 21.72 4.13 25.46
C SER A 294 21.18 5.35 26.23
N TYR A 295 20.45 5.08 27.31
CA TYR A 295 19.85 6.09 28.16
C TYR A 295 20.08 5.79 29.63
N GLN A 296 20.41 6.81 30.43
CA GLN A 296 20.50 6.69 31.87
C GLN A 296 19.12 6.86 32.50
N VAL A 297 18.65 5.83 33.21
CA VAL A 297 17.36 5.88 33.90
C VAL A 297 17.41 6.97 34.98
N PRO A 298 16.44 7.92 35.01
CA PRO A 298 16.45 9.07 35.91
C PRO A 298 16.66 8.68 37.36
N ARG A 299 17.55 9.41 38.04
CA ARG A 299 17.86 9.23 39.47
C ARG A 299 18.42 7.85 39.82
N THR A 300 18.95 7.12 38.84
CA THR A 300 19.66 5.86 39.06
C THR A 300 21.04 5.88 38.36
N THR A 301 21.86 4.88 38.66
CA THR A 301 23.12 4.60 37.94
C THR A 301 22.92 3.59 36.80
N ILE A 302 21.68 3.19 36.53
CA ILE A 302 21.34 2.18 35.52
C ILE A 302 21.27 2.86 34.15
N PHE A 303 22.01 2.30 33.19
CA PHE A 303 21.85 2.56 31.78
C PHE A 303 21.02 1.45 31.15
N GLN A 304 20.20 1.80 30.18
CA GLN A 304 19.50 0.87 29.31
C GLN A 304 19.94 1.09 27.87
N TYR A 305 20.05 0.00 27.13
CA TYR A 305 20.23 0.03 25.69
C TYR A 305 18.86 -0.02 25.01
N LEU A 306 18.79 0.47 23.78
CA LEU A 306 17.66 0.18 22.90
C LEU A 306 17.57 -1.33 22.72
N LYS A 307 16.55 -1.96 23.31
CA LYS A 307 16.31 -3.39 23.19
C LYS A 307 15.06 -3.63 22.36
N GLY A 308 15.21 -4.28 21.21
CA GLY A 308 14.09 -4.64 20.36
C GLY A 308 14.51 -5.21 19.01
N MET A 309 13.51 -5.59 18.21
CA MET A 309 13.73 -6.04 16.84
C MET A 309 14.15 -4.87 15.95
N VAL A 310 15.34 -4.99 15.38
CA VAL A 310 15.91 -4.06 14.41
C VAL A 310 16.13 -4.75 13.07
N ASN A 311 16.20 -3.97 11.99
CA ASN A 311 16.54 -4.44 10.67
C ASN A 311 17.91 -3.91 10.24
N GLN A 312 18.80 -4.82 9.88
CA GLN A 312 19.88 -4.53 8.94
C GLN A 312 19.27 -4.43 7.54
N VAL A 313 19.68 -3.42 6.78
CA VAL A 313 19.20 -3.16 5.42
C VAL A 313 20.39 -2.94 4.48
N ILE A 314 20.50 -3.75 3.44
CA ILE A 314 21.48 -3.60 2.38
C ILE A 314 20.81 -2.83 1.24
N PRO A 315 21.23 -1.58 0.96
CA PRO A 315 20.62 -0.77 -0.08
C PRO A 315 20.99 -1.25 -1.48
N GLN A 316 20.15 -0.92 -2.47
CA GLN A 316 20.51 -0.93 -3.87
C GLN A 316 21.50 0.21 -4.19
N PRO A 317 22.23 0.17 -5.33
CA PRO A 317 23.28 1.15 -5.64
C PRO A 317 22.84 2.61 -5.72
N ASP A 318 21.56 2.86 -6.00
CA ASP A 318 20.97 4.20 -6.11
C ASP A 318 20.42 4.75 -4.78
N THR A 319 20.68 4.04 -3.68
CA THR A 319 20.11 4.35 -2.36
C THR A 319 21.21 4.59 -1.34
N ARG A 320 21.07 5.66 -0.57
CA ARG A 320 22.10 6.12 0.37
C ARG A 320 21.88 5.54 1.76
N THR A 321 22.95 5.16 2.44
CA THR A 321 22.92 4.86 3.87
C THR A 321 22.77 6.15 4.69
N VAL A 322 21.95 6.11 5.73
CA VAL A 322 21.76 7.19 6.72
C VAL A 322 22.43 6.82 8.03
N TYR A 323 22.17 5.60 8.53
CA TYR A 323 22.77 5.07 9.75
C TYR A 323 23.32 3.67 9.57
N ARG A 324 24.34 3.36 10.37
CA ARG A 324 24.93 2.03 10.55
C ARG A 324 24.84 1.63 12.01
N PHE A 325 24.82 0.34 12.30
CA PHE A 325 25.08 -0.10 13.68
C PHE A 325 26.53 0.20 14.07
N SER A 326 26.75 0.49 15.35
CA SER A 326 28.08 0.60 15.95
C SER A 326 28.98 -0.59 15.60
N GLU A 327 30.26 -0.33 15.34
CA GLU A 327 31.26 -1.39 15.13
C GLU A 327 31.64 -2.09 16.45
N ASN A 328 31.34 -1.47 17.59
CA ASN A 328 31.66 -2.01 18.91
C ASN A 328 30.62 -3.07 19.32
N TYR A 329 30.96 -4.35 19.27
CA TYR A 329 30.18 -5.39 19.93
C TYR A 329 30.87 -5.80 21.23
N PHE A 330 30.12 -5.92 22.32
CA PHE A 330 30.68 -6.29 23.61
C PHE A 330 29.64 -6.91 24.54
N ARG A 331 30.12 -7.63 25.55
CA ARG A 331 29.29 -8.12 26.64
C ARG A 331 29.32 -7.14 27.80
N ASP A 332 28.16 -6.61 28.17
CA ASP A 332 28.01 -5.82 29.39
C ASP A 332 28.00 -6.74 30.61
N ALA A 333 29.16 -6.90 31.24
CA ALA A 333 29.32 -7.79 32.38
C ALA A 333 28.42 -7.43 33.56
N SER A 334 28.06 -6.14 33.73
CA SER A 334 27.23 -5.68 34.84
C SER A 334 25.78 -6.13 34.71
N ARG A 335 25.31 -6.33 33.48
CA ARG A 335 23.93 -6.69 33.14
C ARG A 335 23.80 -8.11 32.59
N ALA A 336 24.93 -8.76 32.31
CA ALA A 336 25.01 -10.06 31.65
C ALA A 336 24.27 -10.11 30.29
N ILE A 337 24.32 -9.03 29.53
CA ILE A 337 23.71 -8.91 28.19
C ILE A 337 24.77 -8.64 27.12
N ASP A 338 24.51 -9.13 25.92
CA ASP A 338 25.32 -8.81 24.74
C ASP A 338 24.76 -7.55 24.07
N VAL A 339 25.66 -6.62 23.74
CA VAL A 339 25.38 -5.32 23.12
C VAL A 339 25.93 -5.36 21.69
N ASN A 340 25.07 -4.98 20.75
CA ASN A 340 25.17 -5.19 19.32
C ASN A 340 25.35 -6.67 18.94
N SER A 341 25.86 -6.91 17.74
CA SER A 341 26.18 -8.22 17.21
C SER A 341 27.31 -8.06 16.20
N GLU A 342 28.26 -9.00 16.18
CA GLU A 342 29.33 -9.05 15.17
C GLU A 342 28.76 -9.03 13.74
N GLU A 343 27.64 -9.72 13.52
CA GLU A 343 26.98 -9.77 12.20
C GLU A 343 26.40 -8.41 11.77
N PHE A 344 26.03 -7.56 12.72
CA PHE A 344 25.36 -6.29 12.46
C PHE A 344 26.34 -5.10 12.52
N ALA A 345 27.49 -5.27 13.14
CA ALA A 345 28.52 -4.23 13.31
C ALA A 345 28.88 -3.54 11.99
N GLY A 346 28.79 -2.20 11.96
CA GLY A 346 29.11 -1.38 10.78
C GLY A 346 28.14 -1.50 9.60
N THR A 347 27.13 -2.35 9.70
CA THR A 347 26.18 -2.58 8.60
C THR A 347 25.04 -1.55 8.62
N PRO A 348 24.46 -1.20 7.46
CA PRO A 348 23.43 -0.17 7.40
C PRO A 348 22.14 -0.61 8.10
N CYS A 349 21.51 0.33 8.80
CA CYS A 349 20.25 0.15 9.52
C CYS A 349 19.24 1.27 9.22
N ALA A 350 19.65 2.32 8.53
CA ALA A 350 18.74 3.28 7.91
C ALA A 350 19.23 3.69 6.53
N ILE A 351 18.29 3.89 5.61
CA ILE A 351 18.57 4.23 4.22
C ILE A 351 17.59 5.29 3.71
N LEU A 352 18.00 5.97 2.65
CA LEU A 352 17.26 7.03 1.98
C LEU A 352 17.38 6.89 0.46
N TYR A 353 16.23 6.79 -0.19
CA TYR A 353 16.07 6.86 -1.63
C TYR A 353 15.50 8.23 -2.03
N SER A 354 16.20 8.93 -2.92
CA SER A 354 15.85 10.29 -3.37
C SER A 354 15.54 10.30 -4.87
N GLY A 355 14.47 9.61 -5.26
CA GLY A 355 13.98 9.56 -6.64
C GLY A 355 13.35 10.87 -7.13
N SER A 356 13.12 10.96 -8.45
CA SER A 356 12.47 12.13 -9.07
C SER A 356 10.94 12.12 -8.93
N THR A 357 10.34 10.92 -8.85
CA THR A 357 8.89 10.76 -8.66
C THR A 357 8.52 10.88 -7.20
N TYR A 358 9.17 10.10 -6.34
CA TYR A 358 8.92 10.02 -4.91
C TYR A 358 10.23 9.86 -4.16
N LYS A 359 10.19 10.06 -2.85
CA LYS A 359 11.33 9.87 -1.97
C LYS A 359 10.93 9.01 -0.79
N ALA A 360 11.84 8.15 -0.36
CA ALA A 360 11.56 7.17 0.66
C ALA A 360 12.71 7.05 1.66
N ALA A 361 12.38 6.99 2.95
CA ALA A 361 13.33 6.69 4.02
C ALA A 361 12.86 5.44 4.77
N LEU A 362 13.79 4.53 5.07
CA LEU A 362 13.51 3.36 5.89
C LEU A 362 14.51 3.31 7.03
N PHE A 363 14.01 3.42 8.25
CA PHE A 363 14.78 3.29 9.47
C PHE A 363 14.42 1.95 10.10
N GLY A 364 15.35 1.00 10.04
CA GLY A 364 15.22 -0.35 10.60
C GLY A 364 15.25 -0.39 12.12
N PHE A 365 14.88 0.68 12.80
CA PHE A 365 14.83 0.80 14.24
C PHE A 365 13.74 1.82 14.61
N PRO A 366 13.17 1.72 15.82
CA PRO A 366 12.14 2.66 16.23
C PRO A 366 12.76 4.01 16.59
N LEU A 367 12.05 5.10 16.29
CA LEU A 367 12.47 6.45 16.69
C LEU A 367 12.37 6.64 18.22
N VAL A 368 11.45 5.91 18.84
CA VAL A 368 11.22 5.86 20.29
C VAL A 368 11.07 4.42 20.74
N ALA A 369 11.74 4.04 21.84
CA ALA A 369 11.52 2.74 22.46
C ALA A 369 11.16 2.92 23.93
N ALA A 370 9.95 2.49 24.29
CA ALA A 370 9.44 2.65 25.64
C ALA A 370 9.69 1.36 26.44
N ALA A 371 10.65 1.38 27.37
CA ALA A 371 10.86 0.31 28.33
C ALA A 371 10.41 0.74 29.75
N ARG A 372 9.73 -0.15 30.48
CA ARG A 372 9.44 0.04 31.91
C ARG A 372 10.59 -0.51 32.75
N VAL A 373 11.22 0.35 33.56
CA VAL A 373 12.03 -0.07 34.70
C VAL A 373 11.67 0.80 35.91
N GLY A 374 10.88 0.26 36.84
CA GLY A 374 10.40 1.03 38.00
C GLY A 374 9.38 2.12 37.62
N SER A 375 9.59 3.36 38.10
CA SER A 375 8.65 4.49 38.00
C SER A 375 9.01 5.58 36.97
N ALA A 376 10.03 5.39 36.12
CA ALA A 376 10.44 6.34 35.07
C ALA A 376 10.65 5.65 33.72
N THR A 377 10.36 6.38 32.63
CA THR A 377 10.00 5.80 31.32
C THR A 377 10.78 6.41 30.14
N VAL A 378 10.96 5.58 29.11
CA VAL A 378 11.37 5.83 27.70
C VAL A 378 12.89 5.89 27.43
N ASN A 379 13.36 4.95 26.61
CA ASN A 379 14.68 5.01 25.98
C ASN A 379 14.55 5.89 24.74
N LEU A 380 14.99 7.13 24.91
CA LEU A 380 15.02 8.11 23.85
C LEU A 380 16.30 7.93 23.05
N VAL A 381 16.16 7.62 21.76
CA VAL A 381 17.22 7.90 20.79
C VAL A 381 17.55 9.38 20.92
N ASN A 382 18.84 9.72 21.04
CA ASN A 382 19.32 11.10 21.28
C ASN A 382 18.47 12.15 20.53
N THR A 383 17.53 12.79 21.24
CA THR A 383 16.44 13.56 20.60
C THR A 383 16.99 14.73 19.80
N ARG A 384 18.10 15.33 20.23
CA ARG A 384 18.73 16.44 19.53
C ARG A 384 19.35 15.99 18.21
N ALA A 385 20.11 14.90 18.24
CA ALA A 385 20.74 14.34 17.05
C ALA A 385 19.68 13.82 16.06
N LEU A 386 18.64 13.17 16.58
CA LEU A 386 17.53 12.71 15.76
C LEU A 386 16.74 13.88 15.17
N ALA A 387 16.49 14.96 15.92
CA ALA A 387 15.84 16.16 15.42
C ALA A 387 16.63 16.82 14.28
N GLN A 388 17.96 16.85 14.36
CA GLN A 388 18.81 17.31 13.26
C GLN A 388 18.65 16.45 12.01
N THR A 389 18.54 15.13 12.18
CA THR A 389 18.30 14.21 11.08
C THR A 389 16.92 14.42 10.45
N VAL A 390 15.87 14.54 11.28
CA VAL A 390 14.50 14.82 10.83
C VAL A 390 14.47 16.13 10.05
N ALA A 391 15.07 17.19 10.59
CA ALA A 391 15.17 18.48 9.92
C ALA A 391 15.89 18.37 8.57
N HIS A 392 17.01 17.66 8.52
CA HIS A 392 17.77 17.49 7.29
C HIS A 392 17.00 16.70 6.23
N ILE A 393 16.43 15.56 6.59
CA ILE A 393 15.66 14.71 5.67
C ILE A 393 14.46 15.49 5.14
N LEU A 394 13.67 16.12 6.01
CA LEU A 394 12.46 16.81 5.57
C LEU A 394 12.77 18.04 4.70
N ALA A 395 13.70 18.90 5.11
CA ALA A 395 13.98 20.14 4.38
C ALA A 395 14.78 19.92 3.09
N ASN A 396 15.81 19.07 3.13
CA ASN A 396 16.79 18.97 2.04
C ASN A 396 16.60 17.76 1.16
N GLU A 397 16.19 16.62 1.74
CA GLU A 397 16.06 15.39 0.98
C GLU A 397 14.65 15.28 0.42
N PHE A 398 13.61 15.33 1.25
CA PHE A 398 12.21 15.28 0.83
C PHE A 398 11.76 16.57 0.16
N GLY A 399 12.37 17.69 0.55
CA GLY A 399 11.98 19.04 0.16
C GLY A 399 10.91 19.56 1.13
N GLU A 400 10.92 20.87 1.37
CA GLU A 400 9.98 21.53 2.28
C GLU A 400 8.54 21.02 2.04
N PRO A 401 7.87 20.50 3.08
CA PRO A 401 6.49 20.06 2.97
C PRO A 401 5.62 21.18 2.41
N ARG A 402 4.78 20.83 1.44
CA ARG A 402 3.96 21.80 0.69
C ARG A 402 2.65 22.13 1.38
#